data_AF-A0A835XG18-F1
#
_entry.id   AF-A0A835XG18-F1
#
_cell.length_a   1.000
_cell.length_b   1.000
_cell.length_c   1.000
_cell.angle_alpha   90.00
_cell.angle_beta   90.00
_cell.angle_gamma   90.00
#
_symmetry.space_group_name_H-M   'P 1'
#
loop_
_entity.id
_entity.type
_entity.pdbx_description
1 polymer ?
#
loop_
_entity_poly.entity_id
_entity_poly.type
_entity_poly.pdbx_seq_one_letter_code
_entity_poly.pdbx_strand_id
1 'polypeptide(L)'
;MDSENFDEEGLLKVIKAFELSEAITKLNWNWNNYSEPIKDAHELIAKSQKLFVEISEYEQRMGSKLSKYQKNKIFSAIEDLGKLIPYIKNKIKPTEGLEIVDQTDNSLV
;
A
#
# COMPACT_ATOMS: atom_id res chain seq x y z
N MET A 1 -0.66 -11.99 35.95
CA MET A 1 -1.20 -11.98 34.57
C MET A 1 -1.10 -10.55 34.11
N ASP A 2 -0.09 -10.25 33.29
CA ASP A 2 0.00 -8.94 32.66
C ASP A 2 -1.19 -8.83 31.70
N SER A 3 -2.12 -7.92 31.99
CA SER A 3 -3.15 -7.56 31.03
C SER A 3 -2.44 -7.04 29.79
N GLU A 4 -2.57 -7.72 28.65
CA GLU A 4 -2.14 -7.16 27.36
C GLU A 4 -2.79 -5.78 27.25
N ASN A 5 -1.98 -4.72 27.26
CA ASN A 5 -2.49 -3.39 26.98
C ASN A 5 -3.14 -3.43 25.60
N PHE A 6 -4.43 -3.11 25.55
CA PHE A 6 -5.19 -3.09 24.32
C PHE A 6 -4.61 -2.02 23.39
N ASP A 7 -3.90 -2.48 22.37
CA ASP A 7 -3.19 -1.64 21.41
C ASP A 7 -4.10 -1.28 20.23
N GLU A 8 -5.00 -0.34 20.48
CA GLU A 8 -5.97 0.13 19.49
C GLU A 8 -5.28 0.74 18.26
N GLU A 9 -4.20 1.49 18.46
CA GLU A 9 -3.49 2.15 17.38
C GLU A 9 -2.78 1.16 16.45
N GLY A 10 -2.13 0.13 17.01
CA GLY A 10 -1.52 -0.93 16.20
C GLY A 10 -2.56 -1.76 15.45
N LEU A 11 -3.71 -2.05 16.07
CA LEU A 11 -4.84 -2.70 15.39
C LEU A 11 -5.36 -1.88 14.21
N LEU A 12 -5.53 -0.56 14.38
CA LEU A 12 -5.96 0.31 13.29
C LEU A 12 -4.98 0.32 12.12
N LYS A 13 -3.67 0.28 12.40
CA LYS A 13 -2.63 0.18 11.35
C LYS A 13 -2.71 -1.13 10.58
N VAL A 14 -2.92 -2.24 11.27
CA VAL A 14 -3.13 -3.56 10.66
C VAL A 14 -4.36 -3.54 9.75
N ILE A 15 -5.48 -2.98 10.21
CA ILE A 15 -6.71 -2.87 9.40
C ILE A 15 -6.45 -2.05 8.14
N LYS A 16 -5.83 -0.88 8.25
CA LYS A 16 -5.50 -0.03 7.09
C LYS A 16 -4.61 -0.75 6.08
N ALA A 17 -3.65 -1.56 6.54
CA ALA A 17 -2.80 -2.36 5.65
C ALA A 17 -3.60 -3.40 4.88
N PHE A 18 -4.58 -4.06 5.52
CA PHE A 18 -5.50 -4.99 4.86
C PHE A 18 -6.40 -4.28 3.84
N GLU A 19 -7.00 -3.13 4.20
CA GLU A 19 -7.85 -2.35 3.30
C GLU A 19 -7.10 -1.91 2.04
N LEU A 20 -5.86 -1.43 2.19
CA LEU A 20 -5.01 -1.07 1.05
C LEU A 20 -4.66 -2.29 0.20
N SER A 21 -4.34 -3.43 0.82
CA SER A 21 -4.05 -4.68 0.10
C SER A 21 -5.25 -5.15 -0.72
N GLU A 22 -6.45 -5.06 -0.15
CA GLU A 22 -7.70 -5.38 -0.84
C GLU A 22 -7.95 -4.42 -2.00
N ALA A 23 -7.80 -3.11 -1.78
CA ALA A 23 -7.99 -2.09 -2.82
C ALA A 23 -7.04 -2.30 -4.00
N ILE A 24 -5.75 -2.55 -3.71
CA ILE A 24 -4.74 -2.87 -4.72
C ILE A 24 -5.13 -4.14 -5.51
N THR A 25 -5.56 -5.18 -4.81
CA THR A 25 -5.98 -6.44 -5.44
C THR A 25 -7.19 -6.22 -6.35
N LYS A 26 -8.19 -5.47 -5.90
CA LYS A 26 -9.40 -5.12 -6.68
C LYS A 26 -9.07 -4.30 -7.92
N LEU A 27 -8.24 -3.26 -7.77
CA LEU A 27 -7.76 -2.46 -8.90
C LEU A 27 -7.01 -3.35 -9.90
N ASN A 28 -6.16 -4.23 -9.39
CA ASN A 28 -5.41 -5.11 -10.25
C ASN A 28 -6.32 -6.05 -11.06
N TRP A 29 -7.27 -6.73 -10.42
CA TRP A 29 -8.16 -7.67 -11.12
C TRP A 29 -9.12 -7.00 -12.10
N ASN A 30 -9.56 -5.76 -11.79
CA ASN A 30 -10.53 -5.04 -12.60
C ASN A 30 -9.92 -3.89 -13.39
N TRP A 31 -8.61 -3.92 -13.67
CA TRP A 31 -7.84 -2.80 -14.22
C TRP A 31 -8.51 -2.10 -15.41
N ASN A 32 -9.03 -2.87 -16.37
CA ASN A 32 -9.67 -2.32 -17.58
C ASN A 32 -11.09 -1.77 -17.35
N ASN A 33 -11.65 -1.96 -16.16
CA ASN A 33 -12.98 -1.46 -15.76
C ASN A 33 -12.90 -0.14 -14.98
N TYR A 34 -11.70 0.31 -14.59
CA TYR A 34 -11.49 1.62 -13.98
C TYR A 34 -11.31 2.67 -15.08
N SER A 35 -11.78 3.90 -14.83
CA SER A 35 -11.64 5.01 -15.78
C SER A 35 -10.21 5.54 -15.85
N GLU A 36 -9.49 5.57 -14.72
CA GLU A 36 -8.11 6.09 -14.64
C GLU A 36 -7.21 5.14 -13.82
N PRO A 37 -7.05 3.87 -14.22
CA PRO A 37 -6.40 2.84 -13.39
C PRO A 37 -4.96 3.16 -12.99
N ILE A 38 -4.22 3.89 -13.83
CA ILE A 38 -2.84 4.34 -13.55
C ILE A 38 -2.81 5.34 -12.40
N LYS A 39 -3.70 6.32 -12.44
CA LYS A 39 -3.82 7.35 -11.40
C LYS A 39 -4.24 6.72 -10.08
N ASP A 40 -5.25 5.84 -10.12
CA ASP A 40 -5.71 5.09 -8.95
C ASP A 40 -4.58 4.24 -8.35
N ALA A 41 -3.77 3.62 -9.21
CA ALA A 41 -2.62 2.82 -8.79
C ALA A 41 -1.54 3.67 -8.08
N HIS A 42 -1.21 4.84 -8.64
CA HIS A 42 -0.28 5.79 -8.01
C HIS A 42 -0.80 6.28 -6.66
N GLU A 43 -2.09 6.57 -6.53
CA GLU A 43 -2.71 6.97 -5.27
C GLU A 43 -2.61 5.85 -4.21
N LEU A 44 -2.90 4.61 -4.59
CA LEU A 44 -2.78 3.45 -3.70
C LEU A 44 -1.32 3.20 -3.27
N ILE A 45 -0.36 3.37 -4.17
CA ILE A 45 1.07 3.30 -3.83
C ILE A 45 1.43 4.38 -2.81
N ALA A 46 1.03 5.64 -3.05
CA ALA A 46 1.33 6.75 -2.16
C ALA A 46 0.74 6.54 -0.76
N LYS A 47 -0.51 6.06 -0.67
CA LYS A 47 -1.15 5.70 0.60
C LYS A 47 -0.40 4.58 1.32
N SER A 48 0.06 3.57 0.59
CA SER A 48 0.84 2.46 1.15
C SER A 48 2.19 2.92 1.69
N GLN A 49 2.90 3.78 0.96
CA GLN A 49 4.15 4.38 1.40
C GLN A 49 3.96 5.22 2.68
N LYS A 50 2.90 6.04 2.71
CA LYS A 50 2.56 6.81 3.90
C LYS A 50 2.29 5.90 5.10
N LEU A 51 1.52 4.82 4.91
CA LEU A 51 1.24 3.87 5.99
C LEU A 51 2.52 3.18 6.51
N PHE A 52 3.47 2.82 5.65
CA PHE A 52 4.75 2.26 6.09
C PHE A 52 5.54 3.22 6.99
N VAL A 53 5.51 4.52 6.70
CA VAL A 53 6.11 5.55 7.56
C VAL A 53 5.37 5.64 8.90
N GLU A 54 4.03 5.75 8.86
CA GLU A 54 3.20 5.83 10.07
C GLU A 54 3.40 4.60 10.99
N ILE A 55 3.57 3.40 10.42
CA ILE A 55 3.87 2.19 11.19
C ILE A 55 5.27 2.25 11.78
N SER A 56 6.28 2.67 11.01
CA SER A 56 7.65 2.79 11.50
C SER A 56 7.74 3.75 12.69
N GLU A 57 7.09 4.91 12.61
CA GLU A 57 7.03 5.90 13.69
C GLU A 57 6.33 5.35 14.94
N TYR A 58 5.23 4.61 14.73
CA TYR A 58 4.50 3.95 15.80
C TYR A 58 5.34 2.87 16.50
N GLU A 59 6.02 2.00 15.74
CA GLU A 59 6.89 0.97 16.30
C GLU A 59 8.05 1.58 17.09
N GLN A 60 8.63 2.69 16.62
CA GLN A 60 9.65 3.44 17.36
C GLN A 60 9.11 4.01 18.66
N ARG A 61 7.92 4.63 18.64
CA ARG A 61 7.28 5.22 19.83
C ARG A 61 6.89 4.15 20.87
N MET A 62 6.41 3.01 20.42
CA MET A 62 5.96 1.94 21.32
C MET A 62 7.12 1.07 21.80
N GLY A 63 8.11 0.80 20.94
CA GLY A 63 9.36 0.13 21.27
C GLY A 63 9.17 -1.22 21.98
N SER A 64 9.58 -1.28 23.25
CA SER A 64 9.47 -2.47 24.09
C SER A 64 8.06 -2.74 24.62
N LYS A 65 7.13 -1.78 24.51
CA LYS A 65 5.74 -1.93 24.97
C LYS A 65 4.90 -2.85 24.09
N LEU A 66 5.32 -3.06 22.84
CA LEU A 66 4.67 -3.99 21.92
C LEU A 66 5.03 -5.43 22.27
N SER A 67 4.01 -6.27 22.48
CA SER A 67 4.18 -7.70 22.64
C SER A 67 4.69 -8.33 21.34
N LYS A 68 5.32 -9.51 21.43
CA LYS A 68 5.75 -10.27 20.24
C LYS A 68 4.57 -10.54 19.31
N TYR A 69 3.39 -10.80 19.87
CA TYR A 69 2.17 -11.05 19.10
C TYR A 69 1.72 -9.81 18.32
N GLN A 70 1.71 -8.64 18.95
CA GLN A 70 1.37 -7.37 18.29
C GLN A 70 2.36 -7.04 17.16
N LYS A 71 3.67 -7.19 17.41
CA LYS A 71 4.72 -7.00 16.39
C LYS A 71 4.51 -7.91 15.19
N ASN A 72 4.22 -9.20 15.43
CA ASN A 72 4.01 -10.16 14.35
C ASN A 72 2.80 -9.80 13.49
N LYS A 73 1.69 -9.36 14.09
CA LYS A 73 0.51 -8.93 13.32
C LYS A 73 0.80 -7.76 12.40
N ILE A 74 1.49 -6.75 12.92
CA ILE A 74 1.90 -5.56 12.17
C ILE A 74 2.83 -5.96 11.02
N PHE A 75 3.84 -6.78 11.32
CA PHE A 75 4.79 -7.27 10.34
C PHE A 75 4.11 -8.05 9.20
N SER A 76 3.24 -9.02 9.52
CA SER A 76 2.54 -9.79 8.49
C SER A 76 1.66 -8.91 7.59
N ALA A 77 0.94 -7.95 8.15
CA ALA A 77 0.10 -7.06 7.36
C ALA A 77 0.90 -6.14 6.44
N ILE A 78 2.05 -5.63 6.91
CA ILE A 78 3.00 -4.87 6.09
C ILE A 78 3.60 -5.72 4.98
N GLU A 79 4.00 -6.95 5.31
CA GLU A 79 4.66 -7.85 4.36
C GLU A 79 3.74 -8.17 3.18
N ASP A 80 2.47 -8.48 3.47
CA ASP A 80 1.47 -8.76 2.45
C ASP A 80 1.18 -7.54 1.57
N LEU A 81 1.01 -6.36 2.16
CA LEU A 81 0.87 -5.11 1.41
C LEU A 81 2.11 -4.84 0.54
N GLY A 82 3.31 -5.04 1.10
CA GLY A 82 4.59 -4.81 0.44
C GLY A 82 4.79 -5.68 -0.80
N LYS A 83 4.30 -6.93 -0.78
CA LYS A 83 4.35 -7.84 -1.95
C LYS A 83 3.50 -7.36 -3.12
N LEU A 84 2.45 -6.58 -2.87
CA LEU A 84 1.55 -6.09 -3.91
C LEU A 84 2.10 -4.86 -4.65
N ILE A 85 2.97 -4.07 -4.01
CA ILE A 85 3.53 -2.85 -4.60
C ILE A 85 4.33 -3.12 -5.88
N PRO A 86 5.27 -4.09 -5.93
CA PRO A 86 5.97 -4.44 -7.17
C PRO A 86 5.02 -4.88 -8.29
N TYR A 87 3.96 -5.60 -7.94
CA TYR A 87 2.99 -6.08 -8.92
C TYR A 87 2.28 -4.91 -9.61
N ILE A 88 1.74 -3.96 -8.84
CA ILE A 88 1.12 -2.76 -9.41
C ILE A 88 2.13 -1.95 -10.23
N LYS A 89 3.36 -1.75 -9.74
CA LYS A 89 4.39 -1.01 -10.47
C LYS A 89 4.70 -1.63 -11.84
N ASN A 90 4.74 -2.96 -11.92
CA ASN A 90 4.95 -3.66 -13.18
C ASN A 90 3.78 -3.51 -14.15
N LYS A 91 2.56 -3.30 -13.65
CA LYS A 91 1.37 -3.06 -14.47
C LYS A 91 1.31 -1.65 -15.03
N ILE A 92 1.86 -0.66 -14.31
CA ILE A 92 1.95 0.74 -14.73
C ILE A 92 3.04 0.96 -15.81
N LYS A 93 4.21 0.32 -15.66
CA LYS A 93 5.40 0.56 -16.52
C LYS A 93 5.15 0.49 -18.04
N PRO A 94 4.41 -0.50 -18.59
CA PRO A 94 4.15 -0.55 -20.03
C PRO A 94 3.30 0.62 -20.53
N THR A 95 2.47 1.19 -19.66
CA THR A 95 1.50 2.22 -20.01
C THR A 95 2.10 3.62 -19.94
N GLU A 96 3.01 3.89 -18.99
CA GLU A 96 3.78 5.14 -18.94
C GLU A 96 4.66 5.34 -20.19
N GLY A 97 5.21 4.25 -20.75
CA GLY A 97 5.96 4.32 -22.01
C GLY A 97 5.11 4.68 -23.22
N LEU A 98 3.80 4.39 -23.21
CA LEU A 98 2.88 4.70 -24.30
C LEU A 98 2.34 6.13 -24.19
N GLU A 99 2.04 6.62 -22.98
CA GLU A 99 1.62 8.02 -22.77
C GLU A 99 2.71 9.02 -23.20
N ILE A 100 3.99 8.69 -23.01
CA ILE A 100 5.11 9.53 -23.48
C ILE A 100 5.15 9.58 -25.01
N VAL A 101 4.89 8.46 -25.70
CA VAL A 101 4.90 8.38 -27.16
C VAL A 101 3.72 9.15 -27.76
N ASP A 102 2.52 8.99 -27.20
CA ASP A 102 1.32 9.72 -27.66
C ASP A 102 1.41 11.24 -27.45
N GLN A 103 2.12 11.71 -26.41
CA GLN A 103 2.38 13.15 -26.23
C GLN A 103 3.40 13.71 -27.23
N THR A 104 4.37 12.91 -27.67
CA THR A 104 5.35 13.33 -28.67
C THR A 104 4.79 13.34 -30.10
N ASP A 105 3.90 12.39 -30.43
CA ASP A 105 3.31 12.31 -31.78
C ASP A 105 2.20 13.35 -32.02
N ASN A 106 1.49 13.78 -30.97
CA ASN A 106 0.49 14.85 -31.07
C ASN A 106 1.09 16.28 -31.14
N SER A 107 2.41 16.42 -31.19
CA SER A 107 3.08 17.72 -31.41
C SER A 107 3.29 18.07 -32.89
N LEU A 108 2.86 17.20 -33.80
CA LEU A 108 3.00 17.35 -35.25
C LEU A 108 1.64 17.37 -35.98
N VAL A 109 0.77 18.33 -35.64
CA VAL A 109 -0.36 18.75 -36.51
C VAL A 109 -0.50 20.27 -36.48
#